data_AF-A0AA48HJF8-F1
#
_entry.id   AF-A0AA48HJF8-F1
#
_cell.length_a   1.000
_cell.length_b   1.000
_cell.length_c   1.000
_cell.angle_alpha   90.00
_cell.angle_beta   90.00
_cell.angle_gamma   90.00
#
_symmetry.space_group_name_H-M   'P 1'
#
loop_
_entity.id
_entity.type
_entity.pdbx_description
1 polymer ?
#
loop_
_entity_poly.entity_id
_entity_poly.type
_entity_poly.pdbx_seq_one_letter_code
_entity_poly.pdbx_strand_id
1 'polypeptide(L)' 'MSVIYVLLAISVTVAVVFFIAFVFSVKSGQYDDTYTPSVRMLFEDEVVKSQDKSNLYSKKEIKQTKSTNQ' A
#
# COMPACT_ATOMS: atom_id res chain seq x y z
N MET A 1 -48.10 26.88 -9.28
CA MET A 1 -47.76 25.96 -8.17
C MET A 1 -47.13 24.64 -8.63
N SER A 2 -46.57 24.57 -9.85
CA SER A 2 -45.89 23.36 -10.37
C SER A 2 -44.36 23.44 -10.27
N VAL A 3 -43.82 24.66 -10.26
CA VAL A 3 -42.36 24.94 -10.25
C VAL A 3 -41.67 24.29 -9.05
N ILE A 4 -42.36 24.17 -7.90
CA ILE A 4 -41.81 23.53 -6.70
C ILE A 4 -41.49 22.05 -6.92
N TYR A 5 -42.30 21.33 -7.70
CA TYR A 5 -42.05 19.91 -7.98
C TYR A 5 -40.85 19.73 -8.90
N VAL A 6 -40.65 20.63 -9.87
CA VAL A 6 -39.49 20.62 -10.77
C VAL A 6 -38.20 20.91 -9.99
N LEU A 7 -38.22 21.93 -9.12
CA LEU A 7 -37.07 22.26 -8.26
C LEU A 7 -36.73 21.11 -7.31
N LEU A 8 -37.74 20.46 -6.73
CA LEU A 8 -37.55 19.33 -5.83
C LEU A 8 -36.93 18.13 -6.57
N ALA A 9 -37.42 17.80 -7.76
CA ALA A 9 -36.88 16.71 -8.57
C ALA A 9 -35.41 16.95 -8.94
N ILE A 10 -35.07 18.17 -9.38
CA ILE A 10 -33.67 18.53 -9.74
C ILE A 10 -32.77 18.48 -8.50
N SER A 11 -33.21 19.04 -7.38
CA SER A 11 -32.44 19.05 -6.13
C SER A 11 -32.10 17.63 -5.65
N VAL A 12 -33.09 16.73 -5.62
CA VAL A 12 -32.89 15.34 -5.23
C VAL A 12 -31.97 14.60 -6.21
N THR A 13 -32.15 14.82 -7.51
CA THR A 13 -31.31 14.19 -8.55
C THR A 13 -29.84 14.57 -8.37
N VAL A 14 -29.55 15.87 -8.19
CA VAL A 14 -28.19 16.36 -7.95
C VAL A 14 -27.61 15.78 -6.67
N ALA A 15 -28.38 15.73 -5.58
CA ALA A 15 -27.94 15.16 -4.31
C ALA A 15 -27.57 13.68 -4.43
N VAL A 16 -28.38 12.88 -5.14
CA VAL A 16 -28.12 11.45 -5.37
C VAL A 16 -26.87 11.25 -6.22
N VAL A 17 -26.67 12.05 -7.27
CA VAL A 17 -25.48 11.97 -8.12
C VAL A 17 -24.21 12.24 -7.29
N PHE A 18 -24.20 13.31 -6.50
CA PHE A 18 -23.07 13.62 -5.62
C PHE A 18 -22.85 12.55 -4.55
N PHE A 19 -23.92 11.98 -4.00
CA PHE A 19 -23.81 10.93 -3.00
C PHE A 19 -23.19 9.64 -3.56
N ILE A 20 -23.59 9.21 -4.76
CA ILE A 20 -23.00 8.04 -5.42
C ILE A 20 -21.52 8.29 -5.73
N ALA A 21 -21.17 9.48 -6.25
CA ALA A 21 -19.79 9.86 -6.50
C ALA A 21 -18.95 9.87 -5.21
N PHE A 22 -19.51 10.39 -4.12
CA PHE A 22 -18.89 10.39 -2.80
C PHE A 22 -18.61 8.97 -2.30
N VAL A 23 -19.60 8.07 -2.36
CA VAL A 23 -19.43 6.67 -1.95
C VAL A 23 -18.37 5.96 -2.81
N PHE A 24 -18.37 6.19 -4.13
CA PHE A 24 -17.34 5.63 -5.00
C PHE A 24 -15.94 6.16 -4.66
N SER A 25 -15.80 7.45 -4.40
CA SER A 25 -14.54 8.07 -3.99
C SER A 25 -14.01 7.51 -2.67
N VAL A 26 -14.87 7.36 -1.66
CA VAL A 26 -14.50 6.77 -0.36
C VAL A 26 -14.12 5.29 -0.51
N LYS A 27 -14.81 4.54 -1.38
CA LYS A 27 -14.52 3.12 -1.60
C LYS A 27 -13.31 2.88 -2.51
N SER A 28 -12.88 3.86 -3.30
CA SER A 28 -11.78 3.74 -4.27
C SER A 28 -10.37 3.57 -3.66
N GLY A 29 -10.29 3.13 -2.40
CA GLY A 29 -9.09 2.41 -1.95
C GLY A 29 -7.95 3.27 -1.43
N GLN A 30 -8.19 4.52 -1.01
CA GLN A 30 -7.19 5.25 -0.22
C GLN A 30 -6.87 4.60 1.14
N TYR A 31 -7.59 3.53 1.51
CA TYR A 31 -7.35 2.73 2.71
C TYR A 31 -6.43 1.52 2.49
N ASP A 32 -5.87 1.33 1.28
CA ASP A 32 -4.99 0.19 1.00
C ASP A 32 -3.62 0.30 1.71
N ASP A 33 -3.28 1.48 2.23
CA ASP A 33 -2.09 1.70 3.06
C ASP A 33 -2.35 1.43 4.56
N THR A 34 -3.09 0.35 4.86
CA THR A 34 -3.37 -0.09 6.25
C THR A 34 -2.16 -0.77 6.90
N TYR A 35 -1.12 -1.13 6.12
CA TYR A 35 0.14 -1.68 6.63
C TYR A 35 1.26 -0.64 6.54
N THR A 36 1.35 0.17 7.59
CA THR A 36 2.36 1.21 7.68
C THR A 36 3.78 0.61 7.69
N PRO A 37 4.73 1.14 6.90
CA PRO A 37 6.13 0.68 6.89
C PRO A 37 6.80 0.76 8.27
N SER A 38 6.28 1.57 9.18
CA SER A 38 6.73 1.67 10.58
C SER A 38 6.59 0.37 11.36
N VAL A 39 5.54 -0.43 11.10
CA VAL A 39 5.28 -1.70 11.79
C VAL A 39 6.29 -2.74 11.34
N ARG A 40 6.60 -2.76 10.04
CA ARG A 40 7.60 -3.67 9.47
C ARG A 40 8.99 -3.38 10.03
N MET A 41 9.37 -2.11 10.16
CA MET A 41 10.70 -1.74 10.68
C MET A 41 10.88 -2.10 12.15
N LEU A 42 9.86 -1.90 13.00
CA LEU A 42 9.93 -2.21 14.44
C LEU A 42 10.00 -3.72 14.76
N PHE A 43 9.44 -4.57 13.89
CA PHE A 43 9.39 -6.02 14.14
C PHE A 43 10.31 -6.85 13.24
N GLU A 44 10.83 -6.33 12.13
CA GLU A 44 11.84 -7.03 11.29
C GLU A 44 13.28 -6.78 11.76
N ASP A 45 13.55 -5.72 12.53
CA ASP A 45 14.88 -5.44 13.09
C ASP A 45 15.31 -6.46 14.17
N GLU A 46 14.36 -7.15 14.81
CA GLU A 46 14.66 -8.13 15.87
C GLU A 46 14.85 -9.56 15.34
N VAL A 47 14.22 -9.95 14.22
CA VAL A 47 14.20 -11.35 13.76
C VAL A 47 15.26 -11.71 12.70
N VAL A 48 15.84 -10.74 11.99
CA VAL A 48 16.70 -11.03 10.81
C VAL A 48 18.22 -10.99 11.12
N LYS A 49 18.64 -10.66 12.35
CA LYS A 49 20.07 -10.47 12.62
C LYS A 49 20.89 -11.76 12.80
N SER A 50 20.30 -12.95 12.82
CA SER A 50 21.04 -14.15 13.29
C SER A 50 21.25 -15.31 12.32
N GLN A 51 20.65 -15.37 11.12
CA GLN A 51 20.73 -16.63 10.33
C GLN A 51 21.18 -16.53 8.86
N ASP A 52 21.09 -15.38 8.17
CA ASP A 52 21.32 -15.38 6.70
C ASP A 52 22.56 -14.61 6.23
N LYS A 53 23.24 -13.89 7.12
CA LYS A 53 24.45 -13.11 6.77
C LYS A 53 25.74 -13.93 6.84
N SER A 54 25.76 -15.14 7.38
CA SER A 54 27.00 -15.96 7.45
C SER A 54 27.30 -16.70 6.15
N ASN A 55 26.27 -17.14 5.42
CA ASN A 55 26.42 -17.96 4.21
C ASN A 55 26.79 -17.16 2.95
N LEU A 56 26.40 -15.88 2.88
CA LEU A 56 26.71 -15.00 1.74
C LEU A 56 28.16 -14.47 1.73
N TYR A 57 28.78 -14.33 2.90
CA TYR A 57 30.16 -13.85 3.02
C TYR A 57 31.17 -14.99 2.82
N SER A 58 30.90 -16.19 3.37
CA SER A 58 31.77 -17.36 3.16
C SER A 58 31.80 -17.81 1.69
N LYS A 59 30.69 -17.69 0.95
CA LYS A 59 30.62 -18.07 -0.47
C LYS A 59 31.39 -17.12 -1.42
N LYS A 60 31.57 -15.85 -1.02
CA LYS A 60 32.34 -14.86 -1.82
C LYS A 60 33.85 -15.04 -1.66
N GLU A 61 34.33 -15.35 -0.46
CA GLU A 61 35.77 -15.60 -0.19
C GLU A 61 36.31 -16.86 -0.90
N ILE A 62 35.52 -17.94 -0.92
CA ILE A 62 35.93 -19.22 -1.54
C ILE A 62 36.00 -19.11 -3.08
N LYS A 63 35.21 -18.21 -3.69
CA LYS A 63 35.25 -18.00 -5.14
C LYS A 63 36.41 -17.09 -5.58
N GLN A 64 36.79 -16.10 -4.79
CA GLN A 64 37.92 -15.21 -5.13
C GLN A 64 39.28 -15.91 -5.00
N THR A 65 39.47 -16.75 -3.98
CA THR A 65 40.73 -17.47 -3.76
C THR A 65 41.03 -18.55 -4.81
N LYS A 66 40.02 -19.04 -5.55
CA LYS A 66 40.22 -20.00 -6.65
C LYS A 66 40.50 -19.37 -8.01
N SER A 67 40.35 -18.04 -8.16
CA SER A 67 40.57 -17.33 -9.44
C SER A 67 41.98 -16.73 -9.58
N THR A 68 42.82 -16.82 -8.55
CA THR A 68 44.15 -16.16 -8.53
C THR A 68 45.32 -17.15 -8.63
N ASN A 69 45.05 -18.46 -8.78
CA ASN A 69 46.09 -19.49 -9.00
C ASN A 69 45.87 -20.27 -10.31
N GLN A 70 45.58 -19.56 -11.40
CA GLN A 70 45.87 -20.02 -12.78
C GLN A 70 46.63 -18.92 -13.51
#